data_AF-A0A9P0E807-F1
#
_entry.id   AF-A0A9P0E807-F1
#
_cell.length_a   1.000
_cell.length_b   1.000
_cell.length_c   1.000
_cell.angle_alpha   90.00
_cell.angle_beta   90.00
_cell.angle_gamma   90.00
#
_symmetry.space_group_name_H-M   'P 1'
#
loop_
_entity.id
_entity.type
_entity.pdbx_description
1 polymer ?
#
loop_
_entity_poly.entity_id
_entity_poly.type
_entity_poly.pdbx_seq_one_letter_code
_entity_poly.pdbx_strand_id
1 'polypeptide(L)'
;MEPASGWLGNLVFALAIFGFLFGGQFVHTSFARKAGHAYFPASFSFGWFGYIPVALFRLLCSRTLMPEPDFPVRVMNLESATASDNKSWLISYYLRSCMRSMNRQLGSRRNQFRIFVFSSEKRNRPSIYTVHMDDIFRASFLIAQFVASFTLGFMQDDWGVLTITLYGTLLSWWIGRLCQWNTEKSPSFQDSGHTYMLTSAKHPHEVMVIKSSKEEKSALSFDRLAQSYRPASSNVLSTHLFPYIISLFLLHMALTLETNQTVLCIVGILGMVDNFVSSWWTRDPEEWDMCVSLKQVFHGSNVTDALMLYETSHSHGMALKPELFPHKMEPTVAA
;
A
#
# COMPACT_ATOMS: atom_id res chain seq x y z
N MET A 1 -2.47 30.08 26.43
CA MET A 1 -1.91 29.24 27.52
C MET A 1 -0.42 29.13 27.28
N GLU A 2 0.40 29.29 28.34
CA GLU A 2 1.85 28.97 28.29
C GLU A 2 2.08 27.60 27.62
N PRO A 3 3.21 27.38 26.93
CA PRO A 3 3.58 26.04 26.48
C PRO A 3 3.50 25.14 27.71
N ALA A 4 2.67 24.09 27.67
CA ALA A 4 2.37 23.26 28.82
C ALA A 4 3.66 22.87 29.55
N SER A 5 3.96 23.56 30.65
CA SER A 5 5.25 23.55 31.35
C SER A 5 5.37 22.32 32.26
N GLY A 6 4.87 21.19 31.78
CA GLY A 6 4.82 19.92 32.48
C GLY A 6 5.15 18.75 31.54
N TRP A 7 5.35 17.57 32.15
CA TRP A 7 5.69 16.33 31.45
C TRP A 7 4.75 16.03 30.26
N LEU A 8 3.46 16.34 30.38
CA LEU A 8 2.48 16.13 29.30
C LEU A 8 2.79 16.97 28.05
N GLY A 9 3.19 18.24 28.22
CA GLY A 9 3.58 19.10 27.11
C GLY A 9 4.82 18.57 26.41
N ASN A 10 5.84 18.21 27.18
CA ASN A 10 7.07 17.60 26.66
C ASN A 10 6.79 16.30 25.89
N LEU A 11 5.87 15.47 26.39
CA LEU A 11 5.46 14.25 25.69
C LEU A 11 4.77 14.56 24.36
N VAL A 12 3.85 15.54 24.32
CA VAL A 12 3.17 15.96 23.10
C VAL A 12 4.19 16.47 22.07
N PHE A 13 5.13 17.33 22.47
CA PHE A 13 6.18 17.79 21.56
C PHE A 13 7.09 16.65 21.09
N ALA A 14 7.47 15.72 21.97
CA ALA A 14 8.28 14.56 21.59
C ALA A 14 7.56 13.67 20.56
N LEU A 15 6.26 13.40 20.75
CA LEU A 15 5.45 12.65 19.79
C LEU A 15 5.27 13.41 18.46
N ALA A 16 5.13 14.73 18.52
CA ALA A 16 5.07 15.57 17.31
C ALA A 16 6.39 15.51 16.52
N ILE A 17 7.54 15.57 17.21
CA ILE A 17 8.87 15.45 16.59
C ILE A 17 9.08 14.05 16.00
N PHE A 18 8.74 12.99 16.74
CA PHE A 18 8.74 11.63 16.19
C PHE A 18 7.94 11.57 14.91
N GLY A 19 6.77 12.22 14.92
CA GLY A 19 5.93 12.27 13.76
C GLY A 19 6.47 13.07 12.58
N PHE A 20 7.14 14.17 12.84
CA PHE A 20 7.83 14.93 11.82
C PHE A 20 8.93 14.10 11.13
N LEU A 21 9.69 13.33 11.91
CA LEU A 21 10.84 12.57 11.41
C LEU A 21 10.44 11.27 10.70
N PHE A 22 9.51 10.49 11.27
CA PHE A 22 9.18 9.14 10.78
C PHE A 22 7.82 9.06 10.08
N GLY A 23 6.98 10.09 10.20
CA GLY A 23 5.63 10.10 9.67
C GLY A 23 5.53 10.00 8.15
N GLY A 24 6.56 10.41 7.43
CA GLY A 24 6.57 10.44 5.96
C GLY A 24 6.28 9.08 5.34
N GLN A 25 6.85 8.01 5.89
CA GLN A 25 6.62 6.64 5.39
C GLN A 25 5.18 6.16 5.62
N PHE A 26 4.56 6.54 6.75
CA PHE A 26 3.18 6.19 7.04
C PHE A 26 2.19 6.93 6.14
N VAL A 27 2.43 8.20 5.85
CA VAL A 27 1.65 8.96 4.86
C VAL A 27 1.81 8.33 3.48
N HIS A 28 3.04 8.04 3.06
CA HIS A 28 3.29 7.48 1.73
C HIS A 28 2.58 6.13 1.53
N THR A 29 2.72 5.23 2.49
CA THR A 29 2.09 3.90 2.43
C THR A 29 0.56 3.98 2.57
N SER A 30 0.02 4.88 3.40
CA SER A 30 -1.44 5.07 3.50
C SER A 30 -2.04 5.58 2.18
N PHE A 31 -1.34 6.49 1.49
CA PHE A 31 -1.70 6.97 0.15
C PHE A 31 -1.58 5.86 -0.90
N ALA A 32 -0.45 5.15 -0.93
CA ALA A 32 -0.23 4.04 -1.85
C ALA A 32 -1.33 2.97 -1.76
N ARG A 33 -1.96 2.82 -0.59
CA ARG A 33 -3.10 1.91 -0.40
C ARG A 33 -4.42 2.48 -0.92
N LYS A 34 -4.80 3.69 -0.51
CA LYS A 34 -6.17 4.21 -0.70
C LYS A 34 -6.33 5.30 -1.77
N ALA A 35 -5.26 5.95 -2.23
CA ALA A 35 -5.31 6.99 -3.27
C ALA A 35 -5.84 6.45 -4.61
N GLY A 36 -6.30 7.32 -5.52
CA GLY A 36 -6.81 6.93 -6.84
C GLY A 36 -8.31 6.59 -6.90
N HIS A 37 -9.00 6.50 -5.76
CA HIS A 37 -10.47 6.44 -5.70
C HIS A 37 -11.09 7.84 -5.54
N ALA A 38 -12.35 8.00 -5.94
CA ALA A 38 -13.08 9.26 -5.80
C ALA A 38 -13.25 9.71 -4.33
N TYR A 39 -13.37 8.75 -3.40
CA TYR A 39 -13.46 9.00 -1.96
C TYR A 39 -12.16 8.60 -1.26
N PHE A 40 -11.51 9.58 -0.62
CA PHE A 40 -10.26 9.40 0.11
C PHE A 40 -10.21 10.37 1.30
N PRO A 41 -10.80 10.00 2.46
CA PRO A 41 -10.75 10.85 3.65
C PRO A 41 -9.35 10.73 4.27
N ALA A 42 -8.42 11.59 3.87
CA ALA A 42 -7.13 11.72 4.55
C ALA A 42 -7.15 12.84 5.57
N SER A 43 -6.62 12.53 6.75
CA SER A 43 -6.31 13.48 7.80
C SER A 43 -5.01 14.23 7.52
N PHE A 44 -4.96 15.50 7.89
CA PHE A 44 -3.70 16.25 7.96
C PHE A 44 -2.83 15.69 9.10
N SER A 45 -1.52 15.61 8.91
CA SER A 45 -0.57 15.13 9.94
C SER A 45 0.81 15.73 9.75
N PHE A 46 1.67 15.66 10.77
CA PHE A 46 3.07 16.10 10.61
C PHE A 46 3.91 15.17 9.74
N GLY A 47 3.43 13.97 9.42
CA GLY A 47 4.11 13.08 8.47
C GLY A 47 4.23 13.68 7.07
N TRP A 48 3.38 14.67 6.73
CA TRP A 48 3.47 15.39 5.47
C TRP A 48 4.81 16.11 5.28
N PHE A 49 5.46 16.59 6.36
CA PHE A 49 6.78 17.21 6.30
C PHE A 49 7.85 16.26 5.75
N GLY A 50 7.84 14.99 6.17
CA GLY A 50 8.75 13.98 5.63
C GLY A 50 8.32 13.48 4.24
N TYR A 51 7.02 13.41 3.98
CA TYR A 51 6.49 12.85 2.74
C TYR A 51 6.66 13.77 1.52
N ILE A 52 6.36 15.06 1.65
CA ILE A 52 6.31 15.99 0.50
C ILE A 52 7.65 16.10 -0.24
N PRO A 53 8.81 16.28 0.42
CA PRO A 53 10.09 16.35 -0.28
C PRO A 53 10.42 15.06 -1.03
N VAL A 54 10.11 13.90 -0.43
CA VAL A 54 10.33 12.58 -1.04
C VAL A 54 9.43 12.38 -2.26
N ALA A 55 8.15 12.76 -2.15
CA ALA A 55 7.19 12.69 -3.24
C ALA A 55 7.58 13.62 -4.41
N LEU A 56 8.01 14.85 -4.11
CA LEU A 56 8.52 15.80 -5.11
C LEU A 56 9.75 15.25 -5.83
N PHE A 57 10.74 14.74 -5.09
CA PHE A 57 11.93 14.13 -5.67
C PHE A 57 11.57 12.97 -6.60
N ARG A 58 10.67 12.08 -6.15
CA ARG A 58 10.23 10.93 -6.95
C ARG A 58 9.46 11.33 -8.19
N LEU A 59 8.60 12.34 -8.12
CA LEU A 59 7.92 12.90 -9.29
C LEU A 59 8.90 13.49 -10.31
N LEU A 60 9.91 14.23 -9.85
CA LEU A 60 10.91 14.87 -10.71
C LEU A 60 11.86 13.85 -11.36
N CYS A 61 12.38 12.90 -10.58
CA CYS A 61 13.42 11.98 -11.05
C CYS A 61 12.84 10.70 -11.67
N SER A 62 11.89 10.06 -11.01
CA SER A 62 11.38 8.73 -11.41
C SER A 62 10.02 8.79 -12.08
N ARG A 63 9.32 9.92 -11.97
CA ARG A 63 7.91 10.09 -12.40
C ARG A 63 6.97 9.03 -11.84
N THR A 64 7.25 8.58 -10.61
CA THR A 64 6.42 7.64 -9.87
C THR A 64 6.00 8.21 -8.52
N LEU A 65 4.80 7.88 -8.07
CA LEU A 65 4.29 8.19 -6.74
C LEU A 65 4.26 6.96 -5.83
N MET A 66 4.18 5.76 -6.38
CA MET A 66 4.16 4.51 -5.64
C MET A 66 5.46 4.26 -4.88
N PRO A 67 5.41 3.76 -3.63
CA PRO A 67 6.58 3.36 -2.88
C PRO A 67 7.38 2.26 -3.61
N GLU A 68 8.62 2.07 -3.15
CA GLU A 68 9.40 0.90 -3.56
C GLU A 68 8.85 -0.38 -2.92
N PRO A 69 9.06 -1.56 -3.54
CA PRO A 69 8.55 -2.82 -3.01
C PRO A 69 9.08 -3.12 -1.61
N ASP A 70 8.18 -3.58 -0.74
CA ASP A 70 8.47 -3.81 0.68
C ASP A 70 9.47 -4.97 0.90
N PHE A 71 9.46 -5.95 -0.01
CA PHE A 71 10.34 -7.10 -0.01
C PHE A 71 10.48 -7.67 -1.43
N PRO A 72 11.58 -8.38 -1.72
CA PRO A 72 11.79 -8.97 -3.04
C PRO A 72 10.76 -10.07 -3.31
N VAL A 73 10.01 -9.88 -4.38
CA VAL A 73 9.07 -10.86 -4.92
C VAL A 73 9.51 -11.22 -6.32
N ARG A 74 9.53 -12.52 -6.63
CA ARG A 74 9.67 -12.98 -8.01
C ARG A 74 8.29 -13.26 -8.59
N VAL A 75 8.08 -12.74 -9.80
CA VAL A 75 6.87 -12.91 -10.59
C VAL A 75 7.24 -13.78 -11.77
N MET A 76 6.61 -14.93 -11.89
CA MET A 76 6.86 -15.87 -12.97
C MET A 76 5.58 -16.15 -13.73
N ASN A 77 5.64 -15.99 -15.05
CA ASN A 77 4.58 -16.44 -15.94
C ASN A 77 4.78 -17.94 -16.22
N LEU A 78 3.79 -18.75 -15.87
CA LEU A 78 3.88 -20.21 -15.99
C LEU A 78 3.70 -20.71 -17.42
N GLU A 79 3.17 -19.88 -18.33
CA GLU A 79 3.01 -20.25 -19.74
C GLU A 79 4.30 -19.98 -20.54
N SER A 80 4.95 -18.84 -20.31
CA SER A 80 6.22 -18.49 -20.97
C SER A 80 7.45 -19.01 -20.22
N ALA A 81 7.28 -19.49 -18.98
CA ALA A 81 8.34 -19.86 -18.05
C ALA A 81 9.37 -18.73 -17.78
N THR A 82 8.96 -17.47 -17.95
CA THR A 82 9.80 -16.30 -17.69
C THR A 82 9.60 -15.78 -16.28
N ALA A 83 10.68 -15.65 -15.52
CA ALA A 83 10.68 -15.02 -14.21
C ALA A 83 11.22 -13.58 -14.29
N SER A 84 10.61 -12.68 -13.52
CA SER A 84 11.01 -11.28 -13.41
C SER A 84 11.02 -10.83 -11.96
N ASP A 85 11.95 -9.93 -11.64
CA ASP A 85 12.01 -9.31 -10.31
C ASP A 85 10.96 -8.21 -10.20
N ASN A 86 10.21 -8.24 -9.10
CA ASN A 86 9.19 -7.25 -8.83
C ASN A 86 9.79 -5.91 -8.42
N LYS A 87 9.50 -4.87 -9.20
CA LYS A 87 9.79 -3.47 -8.87
C LYS A 87 8.56 -2.69 -8.38
N SER A 88 7.39 -3.32 -8.32
CA SER A 88 6.12 -2.69 -7.95
C SER A 88 5.75 -2.99 -6.51
N TRP A 89 5.48 -1.93 -5.74
CA TRP A 89 5.02 -2.08 -4.37
C TRP A 89 3.70 -2.84 -4.26
N LEU A 90 2.79 -2.67 -5.23
CA LEU A 90 1.46 -3.29 -5.20
C LEU A 90 1.55 -4.83 -5.13
N ILE A 91 2.47 -5.45 -5.88
CA ILE A 91 2.65 -6.91 -5.90
C ILE A 91 3.17 -7.40 -4.55
N SER A 92 4.20 -6.74 -4.02
CA SER A 92 4.78 -7.10 -2.71
C SER A 92 3.75 -6.96 -1.59
N TYR A 93 3.01 -5.84 -1.60
CA TYR A 93 1.97 -5.57 -0.64
C TYR A 93 0.86 -6.64 -0.72
N TYR A 94 0.41 -6.96 -1.94
CA TYR A 94 -0.65 -7.92 -2.17
C TYR A 94 -0.27 -9.32 -1.69
N LEU A 95 0.93 -9.79 -2.05
CA LEU A 95 1.44 -11.08 -1.60
C LEU A 95 1.49 -11.16 -0.07
N ARG A 96 2.03 -10.13 0.60
CA ARG A 96 2.07 -10.06 2.07
C ARG A 96 0.69 -10.07 2.70
N SER A 97 -0.26 -9.34 2.12
CA SER A 97 -1.63 -9.25 2.64
C SER A 97 -2.36 -10.58 2.52
N CYS A 98 -2.22 -11.26 1.38
CA CYS A 98 -2.75 -12.61 1.16
C CYS A 98 -2.15 -13.60 2.15
N MET A 99 -0.81 -13.66 2.26
CA MET A 99 -0.12 -14.55 3.19
C MET A 99 -0.56 -14.32 4.63
N ARG A 100 -0.72 -13.06 5.05
CA ARG A 100 -1.19 -12.74 6.41
C ARG A 100 -2.64 -13.16 6.63
N SER A 101 -3.52 -12.92 5.68
CA SER A 101 -4.94 -13.32 5.75
C SER A 101 -5.06 -14.85 5.84
N MET A 102 -4.36 -15.58 4.98
CA MET A 102 -4.37 -17.05 4.98
C MET A 102 -3.76 -17.64 6.25
N ASN A 103 -2.71 -17.04 6.79
CA ASN A 103 -2.14 -17.48 8.07
C ASN A 103 -3.09 -17.24 9.26
N ARG A 104 -4.00 -16.26 9.19
CA ARG A 104 -5.07 -16.09 10.17
C ARG A 104 -6.15 -17.17 10.04
N GLN A 105 -6.53 -17.52 8.81
CA GLN A 105 -7.61 -18.48 8.56
C GLN A 105 -7.18 -19.94 8.78
N LEU A 106 -6.00 -20.33 8.30
CA LEU A 106 -5.52 -21.72 8.29
C LEU A 106 -4.57 -22.05 9.45
N GLY A 107 -4.21 -21.05 10.25
CA GLY A 107 -3.20 -21.15 11.29
C GLY A 107 -1.76 -21.18 10.75
N SER A 108 -0.83 -20.60 11.50
CA SER A 108 0.59 -20.60 11.16
C SER A 108 1.20 -21.99 11.43
N ARG A 109 1.55 -22.73 10.38
CA ARG A 109 2.37 -23.95 10.51
C ARG A 109 3.74 -23.66 9.92
N ARG A 110 4.69 -23.33 10.80
CA ARG A 110 6.02 -22.78 10.45
C ARG A 110 6.92 -23.71 9.63
N ASN A 111 6.55 -24.97 9.41
CA ASN A 111 7.39 -25.99 8.75
C ASN A 111 6.70 -26.71 7.57
N GLN A 112 5.62 -26.16 7.01
CA GLN A 112 4.94 -26.79 5.86
C GLN A 112 5.03 -25.90 4.63
N PHE A 113 5.33 -26.51 3.50
CA PHE A 113 5.29 -25.82 2.21
C PHE A 113 3.83 -25.71 1.75
N ARG A 114 3.45 -24.53 1.27
CA ARG A 114 2.07 -24.23 0.88
C ARG A 114 2.01 -23.59 -0.50
N ILE A 115 1.14 -24.13 -1.34
CA ILE A 115 0.78 -23.51 -2.62
C ILE A 115 -0.66 -23.05 -2.53
N PHE A 116 -0.86 -21.76 -2.64
CA PHE A 116 -2.17 -21.13 -2.63
C PHE A 116 -2.60 -20.86 -4.07
N VAL A 117 -3.68 -21.50 -4.50
CA VAL A 117 -4.24 -21.32 -5.84
C VAL A 117 -5.42 -20.39 -5.77
N PHE A 118 -5.25 -19.29 -6.49
CA PHE A 118 -6.18 -18.20 -6.59
C PHE A 118 -6.73 -18.11 -8.00
N SER A 119 -8.01 -17.77 -8.13
CA SER A 119 -8.64 -17.49 -9.41
C SER A 119 -8.96 -16.00 -9.48
N SER A 120 -8.55 -15.35 -10.57
CA SER A 120 -9.07 -14.02 -10.89
C SER A 120 -10.53 -14.19 -11.33
N GLU A 121 -11.45 -13.54 -10.64
CA GLU A 121 -12.86 -13.52 -11.01
C GLU A 121 -13.21 -12.16 -11.64
N LYS A 122 -14.20 -12.16 -12.54
CA LYS A 122 -14.77 -10.92 -13.07
C LYS A 122 -15.27 -10.06 -11.92
N ARG A 123 -14.92 -8.78 -11.95
CA ARG A 123 -15.49 -7.75 -11.09
C ARG A 123 -16.99 -7.63 -11.39
N ASN A 124 -17.81 -8.44 -10.69
CA ASN A 124 -19.26 -8.53 -10.92
C ASN A 124 -20.07 -7.59 -10.01
N ARG A 125 -19.40 -6.74 -9.23
CA ARG A 125 -20.05 -5.69 -8.45
C ARG A 125 -19.83 -4.35 -9.16
N PRO A 126 -20.88 -3.51 -9.32
CA PRO A 126 -20.66 -2.11 -9.66
C PRO A 126 -19.69 -1.53 -8.64
N SER A 127 -18.85 -0.56 -9.04
CA SER A 127 -17.85 0.11 -8.20
C SER A 127 -18.48 0.99 -7.11
N ILE A 128 -19.55 0.52 -6.48
CA ILE A 128 -20.08 1.07 -5.25
C ILE A 128 -18.97 0.85 -4.24
N TYR A 129 -18.34 1.96 -3.88
CA TYR A 129 -17.34 2.04 -2.84
C TYR A 129 -17.89 1.35 -1.59
N THR A 130 -17.39 0.15 -1.28
CA THR A 130 -17.74 -0.51 -0.03
C THR A 130 -17.05 0.24 1.08
N VAL A 131 -17.82 0.83 1.99
CA VAL A 131 -17.28 1.50 3.17
C VAL A 131 -16.69 0.41 4.06
N HIS A 132 -15.36 0.37 4.15
CA HIS A 132 -14.68 -0.55 5.04
C HIS A 132 -14.52 0.08 6.43
N MET A 133 -14.24 -0.76 7.44
CA MET A 133 -13.98 -0.28 8.80
C MET A 133 -12.83 0.72 8.86
N ASP A 134 -11.85 0.58 7.95
CA ASP A 134 -10.75 1.52 7.81
C ASP A 134 -11.17 2.88 7.24
N ASP A 135 -12.33 3.02 6.59
CA ASP A 135 -12.87 4.29 6.11
C ASP A 135 -13.61 5.02 7.25
N ILE A 136 -14.39 4.27 8.03
CA ILE A 136 -15.09 4.77 9.22
C ILE A 136 -14.09 5.27 10.25
N PHE A 137 -13.02 4.49 10.49
CA PHE A 137 -11.95 4.87 11.41
C PHE A 137 -11.30 6.21 10.99
N ARG A 138 -10.93 6.36 9.71
CA ARG A 138 -10.34 7.61 9.20
C ARG A 138 -11.29 8.79 9.34
N ALA A 139 -12.57 8.60 9.01
CA ALA A 139 -13.59 9.63 9.17
C ALA A 139 -13.72 10.07 10.63
N SER A 140 -13.65 9.14 11.59
CA SER A 140 -13.71 9.47 13.02
C SER A 140 -12.53 10.35 13.48
N PHE A 141 -11.31 10.05 13.03
CA PHE A 141 -10.13 10.87 13.32
C PHE A 141 -10.20 12.25 12.66
N LEU A 142 -10.71 12.30 11.44
CA LEU A 142 -10.92 13.57 10.74
C LEU A 142 -11.91 14.47 11.49
N ILE A 143 -13.03 13.90 11.95
CA ILE A 143 -14.02 14.63 12.76
C ILE A 143 -13.38 15.10 14.07
N ALA A 144 -12.61 14.24 14.74
CA ALA A 144 -11.92 14.60 15.97
C ALA A 144 -10.94 15.78 15.77
N GLN A 145 -10.19 15.81 14.66
CA GLN A 145 -9.32 16.92 14.31
C GLN A 145 -10.09 18.22 14.09
N PHE A 146 -11.19 18.19 13.33
CA PHE A 146 -12.00 19.37 13.10
C PHE A 146 -12.67 19.88 14.38
N VAL A 147 -13.17 18.99 15.23
CA VAL A 147 -13.76 19.36 16.53
C VAL A 147 -12.70 20.02 17.41
N ALA A 148 -11.51 19.42 17.55
CA ALA A 148 -10.43 19.99 18.36
C ALA A 148 -9.99 21.38 17.85
N SER A 149 -9.79 21.52 16.54
CA SER A 149 -9.39 22.80 15.94
C SER A 149 -10.50 23.86 15.99
N PHE A 150 -11.77 23.45 15.86
CA PHE A 150 -12.92 24.36 15.91
C PHE A 150 -13.17 24.86 17.33
N THR A 151 -13.12 23.98 18.33
CA THR A 151 -13.26 24.37 19.74
C THR A 151 -12.18 25.39 20.13
N LEU A 152 -10.95 25.22 19.64
CA LEU A 152 -9.89 26.21 19.86
C LEU A 152 -10.23 27.56 19.23
N GLY A 153 -10.60 27.59 17.95
CA GLY A 153 -10.96 28.82 17.25
C GLY A 153 -12.10 29.58 17.93
N PHE A 154 -13.08 28.84 18.46
CA PHE A 154 -14.19 29.44 19.20
C PHE A 154 -13.78 29.98 20.58
N MET A 155 -12.95 29.25 21.34
CA MET A 155 -12.61 29.63 22.71
C MET A 155 -11.54 30.71 22.80
N GLN A 156 -10.61 30.75 21.84
CA GLN A 156 -9.40 31.57 21.90
C GLN A 156 -9.31 32.61 20.78
N ASP A 157 -10.33 32.68 19.91
CA ASP A 157 -10.37 33.53 18.71
C ASP A 157 -9.14 33.34 17.78
N ASP A 158 -8.54 32.15 17.84
CA ASP A 158 -7.40 31.76 17.01
C ASP A 158 -7.83 30.71 15.99
N TRP A 159 -8.14 31.20 14.80
CA TRP A 159 -8.57 30.39 13.66
C TRP A 159 -7.39 29.77 12.88
N GLY A 160 -6.14 30.02 13.29
CA GLY A 160 -4.95 29.58 12.59
C GLY A 160 -4.86 28.06 12.50
N VAL A 161 -5.05 27.36 13.63
CA VAL A 161 -5.02 25.88 13.67
C VAL A 161 -6.14 25.27 12.82
N LEU A 162 -7.35 25.84 12.86
CA LEU A 162 -8.47 25.38 12.03
C LEU A 162 -8.16 25.57 10.54
N THR A 163 -7.60 26.72 10.18
CA THR A 163 -7.23 27.06 8.80
C THR A 163 -6.19 26.07 8.26
N ILE A 164 -5.13 25.80 9.03
CA ILE A 164 -4.09 24.81 8.65
C ILE A 164 -4.71 23.41 8.51
N THR A 165 -5.55 23.00 9.46
CA THR A 165 -6.21 21.68 9.44
C THR A 165 -7.12 21.53 8.21
N LEU A 166 -7.91 22.55 7.90
CA LEU A 166 -8.84 22.56 6.78
C LEU A 166 -8.10 22.49 5.44
N TYR A 167 -7.17 23.43 5.19
CA TYR A 167 -6.40 23.43 3.95
C TYR A 167 -5.51 22.20 3.81
N GLY A 168 -4.92 21.72 4.91
CA GLY A 168 -4.12 20.50 4.92
C GLY A 168 -4.93 19.27 4.54
N THR A 169 -6.16 19.17 5.04
CA THR A 169 -7.09 18.09 4.68
C THR A 169 -7.49 18.17 3.21
N LEU A 170 -7.90 19.36 2.73
CA LEU A 170 -8.31 19.56 1.33
C LEU A 170 -7.17 19.22 0.36
N LEU A 171 -5.95 19.61 0.71
CA LEU A 171 -4.76 19.34 -0.09
C LEU A 171 -4.39 17.85 -0.08
N SER A 172 -4.54 17.19 1.07
CA SER A 172 -4.41 15.74 1.18
C SER A 172 -5.39 15.01 0.26
N TRP A 173 -6.63 15.50 0.16
CA TRP A 173 -7.64 14.94 -0.74
C TRP A 173 -7.30 15.20 -2.21
N TRP A 174 -6.80 16.39 -2.53
CA TRP A 174 -6.35 16.70 -3.88
C TRP A 174 -5.19 15.79 -4.31
N ILE A 175 -4.17 15.64 -3.47
CA ILE A 175 -3.03 14.76 -3.73
C ILE A 175 -3.49 13.30 -3.87
N GLY A 176 -4.44 12.86 -3.04
CA GLY A 176 -4.99 11.50 -3.10
C GLY A 176 -5.81 11.21 -4.36
N ARG A 177 -6.34 12.26 -5.00
CA ARG A 177 -7.12 12.19 -6.25
C ARG A 177 -6.28 12.36 -7.52
N LEU A 178 -4.96 12.54 -7.41
CA LEU A 178 -4.12 12.66 -8.60
C LEU A 178 -4.27 11.42 -9.48
N CYS A 179 -4.53 11.63 -10.77
CA CYS A 179 -4.69 10.55 -11.74
C CYS A 179 -3.48 9.61 -11.76
N GLN A 180 -2.29 10.13 -11.48
CA GLN A 180 -1.05 9.35 -11.36
C GLN A 180 -1.19 8.15 -10.42
N TRP A 181 -1.88 8.28 -9.27
CA TRP A 181 -2.12 7.16 -8.37
C TRP A 181 -2.94 6.06 -9.03
N ASN A 182 -4.00 6.43 -9.76
CA ASN A 182 -4.84 5.46 -10.45
C ASN A 182 -4.09 4.80 -11.61
N THR A 183 -3.36 5.60 -12.40
CA THR A 183 -2.52 5.12 -13.49
C THR A 183 -1.45 4.15 -13.01
N GLU A 184 -0.91 4.33 -11.79
CA GLU A 184 0.08 3.43 -11.17
C GLU A 184 -0.55 2.18 -10.54
N LYS A 185 -1.76 2.28 -9.95
CA LYS A 185 -2.46 1.16 -9.31
C LYS A 185 -3.11 0.20 -10.28
N SER A 186 -3.85 0.76 -11.24
CA SER A 186 -4.67 0.01 -12.18
C SER A 186 -4.09 0.22 -13.58
N PRO A 187 -2.99 -0.47 -13.95
CA PRO A 187 -2.57 -0.46 -15.33
C PRO A 187 -3.72 -0.94 -16.22
N SER A 188 -4.06 -0.18 -17.25
CA SER A 188 -5.06 -0.53 -18.29
C SER A 188 -4.70 -1.77 -19.10
N PHE A 189 -3.69 -2.54 -18.67
CA PHE A 189 -3.17 -3.73 -19.31
C PHE A 189 -3.81 -4.95 -18.66
N GLN A 190 -5.05 -5.20 -19.08
CA GLN A 190 -5.73 -6.44 -18.77
C GLN A 190 -5.19 -7.54 -19.69
N ASP A 191 -4.87 -8.68 -19.10
CA ASP A 191 -4.44 -9.87 -19.81
C ASP A 191 -5.39 -11.03 -19.50
N SER A 192 -5.58 -11.90 -20.48
CA SER A 192 -6.50 -13.03 -20.38
C SER A 192 -5.73 -14.34 -20.48
N GLY A 193 -6.04 -15.29 -19.60
CA GLY A 193 -5.59 -16.66 -19.72
C GLY A 193 -4.24 -17.00 -19.12
N HIS A 194 -3.38 -16.02 -18.80
CA HIS A 194 -2.08 -16.32 -18.19
C HIS A 194 -2.20 -16.75 -16.72
N THR A 195 -1.36 -17.72 -16.34
CA THR A 195 -1.18 -18.13 -14.95
C THR A 195 0.13 -17.58 -14.42
N TYR A 196 0.07 -16.86 -13.30
CA TYR A 196 1.23 -16.25 -12.66
C TYR A 196 1.54 -16.92 -11.35
N MET A 197 2.82 -17.11 -11.06
CA MET A 197 3.33 -17.42 -9.73
C MET A 197 3.94 -16.15 -9.12
N LEU A 198 3.62 -15.94 -7.85
CA LEU A 198 4.27 -14.98 -6.96
C LEU A 198 4.93 -15.74 -5.82
N THR A 199 6.21 -15.51 -5.62
CA THR A 199 6.96 -16.09 -4.49
C THR A 199 7.88 -15.06 -3.85
N SER A 200 8.06 -15.15 -2.53
CA SER A 200 9.05 -14.33 -1.83
C SER A 200 10.44 -14.88 -2.09
N ALA A 201 11.39 -14.02 -2.48
CA ALA A 201 12.78 -14.46 -2.67
C ALA A 201 13.45 -14.91 -1.35
N LYS A 202 12.93 -14.48 -0.20
CA LYS A 202 13.51 -14.75 1.13
C LYS A 202 12.89 -15.96 1.83
N HIS A 203 11.63 -16.28 1.51
CA HIS A 203 10.86 -17.33 2.18
C HIS A 203 10.08 -18.16 1.15
N PRO A 204 10.74 -19.12 0.47
CA PRO A 204 10.11 -19.87 -0.62
C PRO A 204 9.03 -20.87 -0.14
N HIS A 205 8.79 -21.00 1.17
CA HIS A 205 7.83 -21.98 1.72
C HIS A 205 6.35 -21.67 1.41
N GLU A 206 6.05 -20.44 0.99
CA GLU A 206 4.70 -20.01 0.63
C GLU A 206 4.70 -19.48 -0.80
N VAL A 207 3.98 -20.18 -1.68
CA VAL A 207 3.86 -19.83 -3.10
C VAL A 207 2.42 -19.49 -3.41
N MET A 208 2.21 -18.36 -4.10
CA MET A 208 0.90 -17.93 -4.55
C MET A 208 0.82 -18.10 -6.07
N VAL A 209 -0.17 -18.85 -6.53
CA VAL A 209 -0.46 -19.05 -7.95
C VAL A 209 -1.78 -18.39 -8.27
N ILE A 210 -1.79 -17.47 -9.23
CA ILE A 210 -2.96 -16.73 -9.68
C ILE A 210 -3.30 -17.17 -11.09
N LYS A 211 -4.51 -17.69 -11.27
CA LYS A 211 -5.03 -18.12 -12.57
C LYS A 211 -5.97 -17.07 -13.12
N SER A 212 -5.67 -16.58 -14.31
CA SER A 212 -6.61 -15.79 -15.09
C SER A 212 -7.51 -16.71 -15.91
N SER A 213 -8.80 -16.36 -16.02
CA SER A 213 -9.70 -17.05 -16.95
C SER A 213 -9.30 -16.74 -18.40
N LYS A 214 -9.31 -17.75 -19.27
CA LYS A 214 -8.99 -17.60 -20.70
C LYS A 214 -10.06 -16.82 -21.47
N GLU A 215 -11.30 -16.89 -21.01
CA GLU A 215 -12.44 -16.26 -21.69
C GLU A 215 -12.61 -14.78 -21.32
N GLU A 216 -11.98 -14.33 -20.24
CA GLU A 216 -12.23 -13.02 -19.66
C GLU A 216 -10.97 -12.15 -19.59
N LYS A 217 -10.95 -11.04 -20.35
CA LYS A 217 -9.91 -10.01 -20.32
C LYS A 217 -10.00 -9.11 -19.08
N SER A 218 -10.22 -9.68 -17.89
CA SER A 218 -10.38 -8.88 -16.67
C SER A 218 -9.18 -8.96 -15.72
N ALA A 219 -8.23 -9.86 -15.93
CA ALA A 219 -7.12 -10.03 -15.00
C ALA A 219 -5.98 -9.06 -15.27
N LEU A 220 -5.29 -8.65 -14.21
CA LEU A 220 -4.17 -7.73 -14.28
C LEU A 220 -2.91 -8.45 -14.82
N SER A 221 -2.19 -7.84 -15.77
CA SER A 221 -0.88 -8.37 -16.22
C SER A 221 0.19 -8.19 -15.14
N PHE A 222 0.49 -9.26 -14.40
CA PHE A 222 1.51 -9.21 -13.34
C PHE A 222 2.93 -8.98 -13.88
N ASP A 223 3.26 -9.48 -15.08
CA ASP A 223 4.57 -9.24 -15.72
C ASP A 223 4.82 -7.75 -15.98
N ARG A 224 3.82 -7.05 -16.51
CA ARG A 224 3.93 -5.60 -16.77
C ARG A 224 3.91 -4.79 -15.49
N LEU A 225 3.10 -5.23 -14.52
CA LEU A 225 3.07 -4.61 -13.20
C LEU A 225 4.44 -4.74 -12.50
N ALA A 226 5.14 -5.87 -12.65
CA ALA A 226 6.45 -6.12 -12.04
C ALA A 226 7.57 -5.24 -12.59
N GLN A 227 7.51 -4.81 -13.85
CA GLN A 227 8.61 -4.10 -14.52
C GLN A 227 8.71 -2.60 -14.15
N SER A 228 7.73 -2.02 -13.45
CA SER A 228 7.65 -0.60 -13.04
C SER A 228 7.87 0.47 -14.12
N TYR A 229 7.98 0.10 -15.40
CA TYR A 229 8.19 1.07 -16.47
C TYR A 229 6.87 1.71 -16.89
N ARG A 230 6.72 3.02 -16.63
CA ARG A 230 5.56 3.80 -17.13
C ARG A 230 6.02 5.16 -17.68
N PRO A 231 5.79 5.44 -18.97
CA PRO A 231 6.05 6.77 -19.50
C PRO A 231 5.00 7.74 -18.96
N ALA A 232 5.37 8.54 -17.96
CA ALA A 232 4.55 9.69 -17.60
C ALA A 232 4.55 10.67 -18.78
N SER A 233 3.36 11.07 -19.22
CA SER A 233 3.21 12.07 -20.28
C SER A 233 3.80 13.41 -19.80
N SER A 234 4.35 14.20 -20.72
CA SER A 234 5.05 15.46 -20.37
C SER A 234 4.14 16.49 -19.68
N ASN A 235 2.85 16.51 -20.00
CA ASN A 235 1.88 17.48 -19.49
C ASN A 235 1.41 17.17 -18.05
N VAL A 236 1.67 15.95 -17.57
CA VAL A 236 1.31 15.43 -16.25
C VAL A 236 2.23 15.98 -15.16
N LEU A 237 3.46 16.39 -15.49
CA LEU A 237 4.40 16.94 -14.50
C LEU A 237 3.90 18.28 -13.91
N SER A 238 3.39 19.18 -14.74
CA SER A 238 2.93 20.51 -14.31
C SER A 238 1.69 20.42 -13.40
N THR A 239 0.71 19.59 -13.76
CA THR A 239 -0.52 19.40 -12.98
C THR A 239 -0.28 18.65 -11.68
N HIS A 240 0.79 17.87 -11.57
CA HIS A 240 1.09 17.09 -10.37
C HIS A 240 2.04 17.77 -9.40
N LEU A 241 2.90 18.70 -9.83
CA LEU A 241 3.81 19.41 -8.92
C LEU A 241 3.11 20.48 -8.07
N PHE A 242 2.10 21.16 -8.65
CA PHE A 242 1.40 22.27 -8.01
C PHE A 242 0.86 21.98 -6.60
N PRO A 243 0.12 20.88 -6.34
CA PRO A 243 -0.40 20.61 -5.00
C PRO A 243 0.71 20.36 -3.96
N TYR A 244 1.86 19.79 -4.36
CA TYR A 244 2.99 19.61 -3.44
C TYR A 244 3.68 20.94 -3.10
N ILE A 245 3.79 21.86 -4.07
CA ILE A 245 4.34 23.20 -3.82
C ILE A 245 3.44 23.98 -2.86
N ILE A 246 2.11 23.95 -3.06
CA ILE A 246 1.17 24.54 -2.10
C ILE A 246 1.32 23.90 -0.72
N SER A 247 1.59 22.60 -0.68
CA SER A 247 1.76 21.89 0.59
C SER A 247 2.98 22.40 1.34
N LEU A 248 4.09 22.69 0.66
CA LEU A 248 5.28 23.31 1.28
C LEU A 248 4.96 24.68 1.88
N PHE A 249 4.15 25.49 1.21
CA PHE A 249 3.71 26.78 1.74
C PHE A 249 2.84 26.61 3.00
N LEU A 250 1.88 25.67 2.97
CA LEU A 250 1.05 25.38 4.14
C LEU A 250 1.86 24.87 5.33
N LEU A 251 2.86 24.02 5.06
CA LEU A 251 3.79 23.52 6.06
C LEU A 251 4.65 24.65 6.65
N HIS A 252 5.10 25.59 5.81
CA HIS A 252 5.78 26.79 6.29
C HIS A 252 4.88 27.60 7.24
N MET A 253 3.61 27.86 6.85
CA MET A 253 2.64 28.55 7.70
C MET A 253 2.41 27.84 9.03
N ALA A 254 2.41 26.50 9.04
CA ALA A 254 2.27 25.72 10.26
C ALA A 254 3.48 25.83 11.20
N LEU A 255 4.70 25.99 10.65
CA LEU A 255 5.92 26.20 11.44
C LEU A 255 6.02 27.63 11.99
N THR A 256 5.48 28.61 11.27
CA THR A 256 5.50 30.02 11.68
C THR A 256 4.36 30.40 12.63
N LEU A 257 3.48 29.45 12.98
CA LEU A 257 2.39 29.72 13.91
C LEU A 257 2.94 29.87 15.34
N GLU A 258 2.94 31.09 15.87
CA GLU A 258 3.44 31.38 17.22
C GLU A 258 2.43 31.01 18.31
N THR A 259 1.14 30.99 17.98
CA THR A 259 0.04 30.71 18.92
C THR A 259 -0.39 29.25 18.88
N ASN A 260 -0.78 28.72 20.05
CA ASN A 260 -1.48 27.44 20.18
C ASN A 260 -0.80 26.21 19.54
N GLN A 261 0.53 26.21 19.51
CA GLN A 261 1.35 25.12 18.98
C GLN A 261 1.02 23.77 19.62
N THR A 262 0.69 23.72 20.91
CA THR A 262 0.32 22.45 21.58
C THR A 262 -0.92 21.80 20.95
N VAL A 263 -1.93 22.59 20.59
CA VAL A 263 -3.15 22.05 19.95
C VAL A 263 -2.86 21.64 18.52
N LEU A 264 -2.08 22.43 17.79
CA LEU A 264 -1.58 22.03 16.47
C LEU A 264 -0.81 20.70 16.56
N CYS A 265 -0.02 20.51 17.63
CA CYS A 265 0.68 19.25 17.87
C CYS A 265 -0.27 18.09 18.12
N ILE A 266 -1.31 18.28 18.94
CA ILE A 266 -2.34 17.25 19.18
C ILE A 266 -3.04 16.88 17.87
N VAL A 267 -3.45 17.86 17.07
CA VAL A 267 -4.08 17.64 15.76
C VAL A 267 -3.14 16.87 14.83
N GLY A 268 -1.86 17.24 14.78
CA GLY A 268 -0.84 16.56 13.99
C GLY A 268 -0.61 15.10 14.42
N ILE A 269 -0.61 14.83 15.73
CA ILE A 269 -0.49 13.48 16.31
C ILE A 269 -1.74 12.64 16.00
N LEU A 270 -2.94 13.20 16.12
CA LEU A 270 -4.18 12.49 15.76
C LEU A 270 -4.15 12.01 14.31
N GLY A 271 -3.76 12.89 13.38
CA GLY A 271 -3.61 12.49 11.98
C GLY A 271 -2.46 11.52 11.74
N MET A 272 -1.44 11.52 12.59
CA MET A 272 -0.39 10.52 12.52
C MET A 272 -0.89 9.13 12.88
N VAL A 273 -1.64 9.01 13.98
CA VAL A 273 -2.25 7.74 14.40
C VAL A 273 -3.15 7.20 13.29
N ASP A 274 -3.93 8.08 12.65
CA ASP A 274 -4.74 7.72 11.49
C ASP A 274 -3.90 7.13 10.34
N ASN A 275 -2.85 7.84 9.91
CA ASN A 275 -1.98 7.40 8.83
C ASN A 275 -1.22 6.10 9.17
N PHE A 276 -0.77 5.95 10.41
CA PHE A 276 -0.11 4.74 10.90
C PHE A 276 -1.06 3.54 10.87
N VAL A 277 -2.25 3.66 11.46
CA VAL A 277 -3.24 2.56 11.50
C VAL A 277 -3.68 2.20 10.08
N SER A 278 -3.92 3.21 9.23
CA SER A 278 -4.26 3.01 7.81
C SER A 278 -3.15 2.27 7.05
N SER A 279 -1.88 2.59 7.32
CA SER A 279 -0.74 1.86 6.74
C SER A 279 -0.62 0.41 7.24
N TRP A 280 -1.04 0.14 8.48
CA TRP A 280 -0.91 -1.15 9.15
C TRP A 280 -2.04 -2.14 8.84
N TRP A 281 -3.27 -1.66 8.69
CA TRP A 281 -4.47 -2.50 8.54
C TRP A 281 -4.26 -3.49 7.40
N THR A 282 -4.63 -4.76 7.48
CA THR A 282 -4.50 -5.65 6.31
C THR A 282 -5.88 -5.87 5.72
N ARG A 283 -6.05 -5.59 4.41
CA ARG A 283 -7.31 -5.87 3.70
C ARG A 283 -7.27 -7.30 3.17
N ASP A 284 -8.39 -7.99 3.25
CA ASP A 284 -8.50 -9.35 2.74
C ASP A 284 -8.42 -9.34 1.20
N PRO A 285 -7.84 -10.38 0.57
CA PRO A 285 -7.55 -10.40 -0.88
C PRO A 285 -8.78 -10.13 -1.76
N GLU A 286 -9.95 -10.54 -1.27
CA GLU A 286 -11.24 -10.39 -1.94
C GLU A 286 -11.74 -8.93 -1.97
N GLU A 287 -11.26 -8.09 -1.06
CA GLU A 287 -11.57 -6.65 -0.98
C GLU A 287 -10.68 -5.79 -1.89
N TRP A 288 -9.66 -6.39 -2.52
CA TRP A 288 -8.77 -5.67 -3.42
C TRP A 288 -9.40 -5.50 -4.79
N ASP A 289 -9.00 -4.43 -5.46
CA ASP A 289 -9.39 -4.11 -6.84
C ASP A 289 -9.03 -5.19 -7.87
N MET A 290 -8.25 -6.21 -7.48
CA MET A 290 -7.85 -7.33 -8.32
C MET A 290 -8.83 -8.52 -8.30
N CYS A 291 -9.89 -8.49 -7.46
CA CYS A 291 -10.98 -9.49 -7.41
C CYS A 291 -10.51 -10.94 -7.53
N VAL A 292 -9.66 -11.36 -6.61
CA VAL A 292 -9.08 -12.71 -6.64
C VAL A 292 -9.65 -13.53 -5.49
N SER A 293 -10.19 -14.71 -5.78
CA SER A 293 -10.74 -15.63 -4.79
C SER A 293 -9.82 -16.83 -4.56
N LEU A 294 -9.67 -17.24 -3.30
CA LEU A 294 -8.92 -18.44 -2.97
C LEU A 294 -9.75 -19.67 -3.38
N LYS A 295 -9.20 -20.52 -4.24
CA LYS A 295 -9.88 -21.75 -4.67
C LYS A 295 -9.38 -22.98 -3.94
N GLN A 296 -8.05 -23.10 -3.78
CA GLN A 296 -7.46 -24.31 -3.23
C GLN A 296 -6.13 -24.03 -2.54
N VAL A 297 -5.83 -24.81 -1.51
CA VAL A 297 -4.55 -24.78 -0.80
C VAL A 297 -3.94 -26.17 -0.80
N PHE A 298 -2.73 -26.29 -1.34
CA PHE A 298 -1.94 -27.50 -1.29
C PHE A 298 -0.94 -27.42 -0.15
N HIS A 299 -0.89 -28.48 0.66
CA HIS A 299 0.02 -28.60 1.79
C HIS A 299 1.00 -29.74 1.49
N GLY A 300 2.29 -29.47 1.66
CA GLY A 300 3.35 -30.47 1.59
C GLY A 300 4.22 -30.43 2.84
N SER A 301 4.72 -31.60 3.24
CA SER A 301 5.78 -31.68 4.24
C SER A 301 7.07 -31.07 3.67
N ASN A 302 7.29 -31.31 2.38
CA ASN A 302 8.39 -30.75 1.59
C ASN A 302 7.86 -30.04 0.33
N VAL A 303 8.75 -29.26 -0.28
CA VAL A 303 8.51 -28.55 -1.56
C VAL A 303 8.02 -29.54 -2.64
N THR A 304 8.68 -30.70 -2.76
CA THR A 304 8.38 -31.73 -3.76
C THR A 304 6.98 -32.32 -3.61
N ASP A 305 6.53 -32.57 -2.37
CA ASP A 305 5.20 -33.15 -2.12
C ASP A 305 4.10 -32.20 -2.57
N ALA A 306 4.22 -30.93 -2.17
CA ALA A 306 3.25 -29.90 -2.55
C ALA A 306 3.24 -29.67 -4.07
N LEU A 307 4.43 -29.68 -4.70
CA LEU A 307 4.57 -29.58 -6.15
C LEU A 307 3.90 -30.75 -6.87
N MET A 308 4.07 -31.98 -6.38
CA MET A 308 3.45 -33.17 -6.96
C MET A 308 1.92 -33.12 -6.85
N LEU A 309 1.40 -32.69 -5.69
CA LEU A 309 -0.04 -32.49 -5.49
C LEU A 309 -0.59 -31.38 -6.41
N TYR A 310 0.18 -30.31 -6.61
CA TYR A 310 -0.18 -29.24 -7.52
C TYR A 310 -0.11 -29.67 -8.99
N GLU A 311 0.89 -30.44 -9.41
CA GLU A 311 1.02 -30.99 -10.76
C GLU A 311 -0.16 -31.91 -11.10
N THR A 312 -0.52 -32.80 -10.17
CA THR A 312 -1.62 -33.77 -10.35
C THR A 312 -2.96 -33.06 -10.55
N SER A 313 -3.16 -31.90 -9.90
CA SER A 313 -4.42 -31.15 -9.97
C SER A 313 -4.47 -30.14 -11.11
N HIS A 314 -3.33 -29.57 -11.52
CA HIS A 314 -3.31 -28.37 -12.33
C HIS A 314 -2.25 -28.35 -13.44
N SER A 315 -1.42 -29.37 -13.61
CA SER A 315 -0.49 -29.57 -14.74
C SER A 315 0.52 -28.44 -15.02
N HIS A 316 0.79 -27.56 -14.04
CA HIS A 316 1.76 -26.45 -14.15
C HIS A 316 2.87 -26.51 -13.09
N GLY A 317 2.95 -27.58 -12.30
CA GLY A 317 3.96 -27.78 -11.28
C GLY A 317 5.37 -27.89 -11.85
N MET A 318 5.55 -28.51 -13.01
CA MET A 318 6.87 -28.60 -13.66
C MET A 318 7.47 -27.23 -13.99
N ALA A 319 6.64 -26.23 -14.31
CA ALA A 319 7.10 -24.86 -14.55
C ALA A 319 7.61 -24.17 -13.27
N LEU A 320 7.15 -24.58 -12.08
CA LEU A 320 7.56 -24.01 -10.79
C LEU A 320 8.91 -24.56 -10.31
N LYS A 321 9.32 -25.73 -10.81
CA LYS A 321 10.54 -26.43 -10.38
C LYS A 321 11.82 -25.58 -10.45
N PRO A 322 12.16 -24.89 -11.55
CA PRO A 322 13.42 -24.13 -11.63
C PRO A 322 13.48 -22.97 -10.62
N GLU A 323 12.33 -22.41 -10.26
CA GLU A 323 12.26 -21.32 -9.29
C GLU A 323 12.47 -21.79 -7.85
N LEU A 324 11.84 -22.92 -7.51
CA LEU A 324 11.83 -23.48 -6.16
C LEU A 324 13.09 -24.31 -5.87
N PHE A 325 13.78 -24.76 -6.91
CA PHE A 325 15.07 -25.45 -6.84
C PHE A 325 16.11 -24.72 -7.71
N PRO A 326 16.59 -23.53 -7.28
CA PRO A 326 17.52 -22.70 -8.07
C PRO A 326 18.91 -23.33 -8.23
N HIS A 327 19.24 -24.32 -7.41
CA HIS A 327 20.41 -25.17 -7.59
C HIS A 327 19.92 -26.51 -8.11
N LYS A 328 20.39 -26.89 -9.31
CA LYS A 328 20.32 -28.29 -9.75
C LYS A 328 20.84 -29.12 -8.57
N MET A 329 20.02 -30.03 -8.05
CA MET A 329 20.56 -31.10 -7.23
C MET A 329 21.51 -31.86 -8.17
N GLU A 330 22.80 -31.56 -8.09
CA GLU A 330 23.79 -32.49 -8.60
C GLU A 330 23.50 -33.79 -7.86
N PRO A 331 23.26 -34.91 -8.58
CA PRO A 331 23.07 -36.18 -7.91
C PRO A 331 24.32 -36.39 -7.08
N THR A 332 24.17 -36.40 -5.76
CA THR A 332 25.23 -36.84 -4.86
C THR A 332 25.40 -38.31 -5.19
N VAL A 333 26.36 -38.59 -6.08
CA VAL A 333 26.82 -39.94 -6.34
C VAL A 333 27.35 -40.39 -5.00
N ALA A 334 26.61 -41.30 -4.35
CA ALA A 334 27.06 -41.96 -3.15
C ALA A 334 28.41 -42.62 -3.46
N ALA A 335 29.46 -42.13 -2.80
CA ALA A 335 30.78 -42.75 -2.79
C ALA A 335 30.82 -43.85 -1.73
#